data_AF-A0AAW0ATY1-F1
#
_entry.id   AF-A0AAW0ATY1-F1
#
_cell.length_a   1.000
_cell.length_b   1.000
_cell.length_c   1.000
_cell.angle_alpha   90.00
_cell.angle_beta   90.00
_cell.angle_gamma   90.00
#
_symmetry.space_group_name_H-M   'P 1'
#
loop_
_entity.id
_entity.type
_entity.pdbx_description
1 polymer ?
#
loop_
_entity_poly.entity_id
_entity_poly.type
_entity_poly.pdbx_seq_one_letter_code
_entity_poly.pdbx_strand_id
1 'polypeptide(L)'
;MPVGFPSLSTRRLPPISCSLLISGSRDKKSYFTRHSRGSKAEEYRGRSLKKESGAAQAACEQWLQYANWEASQNEFGRSRWVCERALDVDPRNIQLWLGYAELELEFWNVQNARNLLDKAVTLLPRVDQLWYRYVYVEELLENAPGARQVFERWMQWEPDDKAWEAYIKMEERYGEMDRASAIYERWATIRPEPRVASAV
;
A
#
# COMPACT_ATOMS: atom_id res chain seq x y z
N MET A 1 17.03 41.73 -22.41
CA MET A 1 15.57 41.59 -22.45
C MET A 1 15.22 40.37 -21.59
N PRO A 2 14.79 40.56 -20.33
CA PRO A 2 14.42 39.46 -19.45
C PRO A 2 12.96 39.07 -19.71
N VAL A 3 12.70 37.82 -20.05
CA VAL A 3 11.35 37.26 -20.14
C VAL A 3 10.99 36.62 -18.80
N GLY A 4 9.94 37.15 -18.17
CA GLY A 4 9.49 36.81 -16.84
C GLY A 4 8.80 35.44 -16.77
N PHE A 5 9.05 34.74 -15.66
CA PHE A 5 8.34 33.55 -15.24
C PHE A 5 6.95 33.92 -14.68
N PRO A 6 5.86 33.26 -15.10
CA PRO A 6 4.61 33.31 -14.37
C PRO A 6 4.65 32.38 -13.16
N SER A 7 4.31 32.92 -11.99
CA SER A 7 4.19 32.22 -10.72
C SER A 7 3.05 31.21 -10.74
N LEU A 8 3.37 29.92 -10.58
CA LEU A 8 2.36 28.89 -10.32
C LEU A 8 2.00 28.91 -8.83
N SER A 9 0.87 29.56 -8.57
CA SER A 9 0.11 29.49 -7.33
C SER A 9 -0.18 28.04 -6.95
N THR A 10 0.19 27.69 -5.72
CA THR A 10 -0.05 26.42 -5.04
C THR A 10 -1.56 26.13 -4.94
N ARG A 11 -2.08 25.27 -5.82
CA ARG A 11 -3.43 24.69 -5.63
C ARG A 11 -3.33 23.46 -4.74
N ARG A 12 -3.57 23.66 -3.44
CA ARG A 12 -3.96 22.61 -2.49
C ARG A 12 -5.26 21.97 -2.98
N LEU A 13 -5.28 20.66 -3.19
CA LEU A 13 -6.51 19.89 -3.38
C LEU A 13 -7.11 19.55 -2.00
N PRO A 14 -8.43 19.74 -1.78
CA PRO A 14 -9.10 19.44 -0.52
C PRO A 14 -9.47 17.95 -0.36
N PRO A 15 -9.65 17.46 0.88
CA PRO A 15 -10.02 16.09 1.19
C PRO A 15 -11.49 15.79 0.86
N ILE A 16 -11.72 14.58 0.36
CA ILE A 16 -13.04 14.04 0.01
C ILE A 16 -13.83 13.81 1.31
N SER A 17 -14.80 14.67 1.61
CA SER A 17 -15.84 14.42 2.63
C SER A 17 -17.15 14.13 1.91
N CYS A 18 -17.57 12.87 1.95
CA CYS A 18 -18.85 12.40 1.44
C CYS A 18 -19.86 12.51 2.59
N SER A 19 -20.74 13.49 2.56
CA SER A 19 -21.83 13.62 3.54
C SER A 19 -23.06 14.28 2.93
N LEU A 20 -24.18 13.57 3.05
CA LEU A 20 -25.57 14.05 3.05
C LEU A 20 -26.20 14.41 1.70
N LEU A 21 -27.09 13.52 1.23
CA LEU A 21 -28.48 13.87 0.98
C LEU A 21 -29.39 12.67 1.31
N ILE A 22 -30.20 12.85 2.35
CA ILE A 22 -31.28 11.95 2.78
C ILE A 22 -32.60 12.60 2.38
N SER A 23 -33.38 11.89 1.56
CA SER A 23 -34.85 11.87 1.55
C SER A 23 -35.21 10.45 1.07
N GLY A 24 -36.00 9.60 1.70
CA GLY A 24 -37.12 9.76 2.62
C GLY A 24 -38.25 8.90 2.06
N SER A 25 -38.43 7.65 2.53
CA SER A 25 -39.62 6.79 2.30
C SER A 25 -39.42 5.44 3.01
N ARG A 26 -39.97 5.23 4.22
CA ARG A 26 -41.25 4.54 4.54
C ARG A 26 -41.34 3.06 4.10
N ASP A 27 -41.06 2.21 5.09
CA ASP A 27 -41.68 0.92 5.43
C ASP A 27 -41.95 -0.13 4.35
N LYS A 28 -41.32 -1.30 4.53
CA LYS A 28 -42.02 -2.60 4.72
C LYS A 28 -41.07 -3.64 5.33
N LYS A 29 -41.36 -4.03 6.58
CA LYS A 29 -40.71 -5.14 7.29
C LYS A 29 -41.11 -6.47 6.66
N SER A 30 -40.14 -7.32 6.34
CA SER A 30 -40.32 -8.77 6.40
C SER A 30 -39.01 -9.48 6.74
N TYR A 31 -38.84 -9.69 8.05
CA TYR A 31 -38.33 -10.88 8.72
C TYR A 31 -37.36 -11.80 7.96
N PHE A 32 -36.05 -11.62 8.18
CA PHE A 32 -35.18 -12.70 8.67
C PHE A 32 -33.88 -12.13 9.26
N THR A 33 -33.98 -11.36 10.33
CA THR A 33 -32.79 -10.98 11.11
C THR A 33 -32.46 -12.12 12.06
N ARG A 34 -31.64 -13.09 11.63
CA ARG A 34 -30.82 -13.84 12.59
C ARG A 34 -29.81 -12.85 13.16
N HIS A 35 -30.18 -12.12 14.21
CA HIS A 35 -29.19 -11.67 15.17
C HIS A 35 -28.63 -12.94 15.81
N SER A 36 -27.55 -13.48 15.25
CA SER A 36 -26.68 -14.35 16.01
C SER A 36 -26.22 -13.52 17.20
N ARG A 37 -26.74 -13.82 18.39
CA ARG A 37 -26.04 -13.49 19.63
C ARG A 37 -24.69 -14.17 19.48
N GLY A 38 -23.67 -13.43 19.03
CA GLY A 38 -22.30 -13.89 19.15
C GLY A 38 -22.16 -14.35 20.59
N SER A 39 -21.71 -15.60 20.78
CA SER A 39 -21.53 -16.12 22.14
C SER A 39 -20.68 -15.11 22.89
N LYS A 40 -20.96 -14.80 24.17
CA LYS A 40 -20.10 -13.90 24.96
C LYS A 40 -18.62 -14.28 24.79
N ALA A 41 -18.31 -15.57 24.65
CA ALA A 41 -16.99 -16.09 24.34
C ALA A 41 -16.38 -15.56 23.02
N GLU A 42 -17.15 -15.40 21.95
CA GLU A 42 -16.71 -14.80 20.68
C GLU A 42 -16.44 -13.30 20.82
N GLU A 43 -17.25 -12.59 21.60
CA GLU A 43 -17.04 -11.17 21.89
C GLU A 43 -15.80 -10.94 22.79
N TYR A 44 -15.57 -11.82 23.78
CA TYR A 44 -14.33 -11.83 24.58
C TYR A 44 -13.12 -12.14 23.71
N ARG A 45 -13.21 -13.16 22.85
CA ARG A 45 -12.16 -13.52 21.91
C ARG A 45 -11.84 -12.36 20.96
N GLY A 46 -12.85 -11.68 20.41
CA GLY A 46 -12.66 -10.50 19.57
C GLY A 46 -11.99 -9.34 20.30
N ARG A 47 -12.34 -9.09 21.57
CA ARG A 47 -11.68 -8.07 22.39
C ARG A 47 -10.23 -8.41 22.72
N SER A 48 -9.94 -9.67 23.04
CA SER A 48 -8.56 -10.12 23.28
C SER A 48 -7.70 -9.98 22.03
N LEU A 49 -8.21 -10.44 20.87
CA LEU A 49 -7.52 -10.30 19.58
C LEU A 49 -7.25 -8.84 19.22
N LYS A 50 -8.19 -7.93 19.49
CA LYS A 50 -8.00 -6.49 19.23
C LYS A 50 -6.95 -5.86 20.16
N LYS A 51 -6.88 -6.32 21.42
CA LYS A 51 -5.82 -5.91 22.36
C LYS A 51 -4.46 -6.43 21.93
N GLU A 52 -4.38 -7.69 21.53
CA GLU A 52 -3.16 -8.33 21.02
C GLU A 52 -2.70 -7.68 19.72
N SER A 53 -3.61 -7.37 18.79
CA SER A 53 -3.28 -6.67 17.55
C SER A 53 -2.78 -5.25 17.82
N GLY A 54 -3.39 -4.54 18.78
CA GLY A 54 -2.93 -3.21 19.20
C GLY A 54 -1.57 -3.26 19.88
N ALA A 55 -1.30 -4.29 20.68
CA ALA A 55 0.00 -4.48 21.31
C ALA A 55 1.09 -4.82 20.28
N ALA A 56 0.79 -5.65 19.28
CA ALA A 56 1.72 -5.97 18.20
C ALA A 56 2.04 -4.73 17.34
N GLN A 57 1.04 -3.89 17.06
CA GLN A 57 1.25 -2.61 16.36
C GLN A 57 2.15 -1.67 17.16
N ALA A 58 1.87 -1.49 18.46
CA ALA A 58 2.69 -0.65 19.33
C ALA A 58 4.12 -1.16 19.48
N ALA A 59 4.32 -2.48 19.53
CA ALA A 59 5.65 -3.08 19.57
C ALA A 59 6.44 -2.77 18.29
N CYS A 60 5.81 -2.87 17.12
CA CYS A 60 6.46 -2.55 15.84
C CYS A 60 6.83 -1.08 15.73
N GLU A 61 5.95 -0.19 16.23
CA GLU A 61 6.25 1.24 16.29
C GLU A 61 7.47 1.51 17.18
N GLN A 62 7.58 0.85 18.35
CA GLN A 62 8.73 0.99 19.25
C GLN A 62 10.04 0.53 18.59
N TRP A 63 10.03 -0.58 17.86
CA TRP A 63 11.20 -1.05 17.11
C TRP A 63 11.67 -0.01 16.09
N LEU A 64 10.75 0.56 15.30
CA LEU A 64 11.07 1.59 14.30
C LEU A 64 11.54 2.90 14.93
N GLN A 65 10.91 3.34 16.03
CA GLN A 65 11.35 4.52 16.78
C GLN A 65 12.78 4.35 17.30
N TYR A 66 13.11 3.18 17.86
CA TYR A 66 14.47 2.90 18.34
C TYR A 66 15.48 2.82 17.19
N ALA A 67 15.13 2.17 16.08
CA ALA A 67 15.98 2.11 14.89
C ALA A 67 16.24 3.50 14.30
N ASN A 68 15.22 4.38 14.28
CA ASN A 68 15.36 5.76 13.85
C ASN A 68 16.22 6.58 14.82
N TRP A 69 16.08 6.35 16.13
CA TRP A 69 16.95 6.98 17.12
C TRP A 69 18.42 6.58 16.93
N GLU A 70 18.74 5.28 16.75
CA GLU A 70 20.11 4.84 16.44
C GLU A 70 20.63 5.48 15.15
N ALA A 71 19.78 5.58 14.13
CA ALA A 71 20.14 6.26 12.90
C ALA A 71 20.42 7.77 13.08
N SER A 72 19.69 8.46 13.96
CA SER A 72 19.95 9.85 14.31
C SER A 72 21.33 10.05 14.94
N GLN A 73 21.90 8.99 15.54
CA GLN A 73 23.26 8.97 16.07
C GLN A 73 24.32 8.61 15.00
N ASN A 74 23.94 8.52 13.71
CA ASN A 74 24.74 8.02 12.59
C ASN A 74 25.19 6.55 12.72
N GLU A 75 24.55 5.76 13.58
CA GLU A 75 24.83 4.33 13.76
C GLU A 75 23.95 3.45 12.84
N PHE A 76 24.08 3.62 11.53
CA PHE A 76 23.24 2.92 10.54
C PHE A 76 23.34 1.39 10.62
N GLY A 77 24.51 0.86 10.98
CA GLY A 77 24.71 -0.58 11.16
C GLY A 77 23.87 -1.14 12.31
N ARG A 78 23.77 -0.41 13.42
CA ARG A 78 22.91 -0.78 14.55
C ARG A 78 21.44 -0.63 14.22
N SER A 79 21.07 0.48 13.56
CA SER A 79 19.70 0.70 13.09
C SER A 79 19.19 -0.49 12.25
N ARG A 80 19.99 -0.95 11.27
CA ARG A 80 19.68 -2.17 10.49
C ARG A 80 19.56 -3.40 11.35
N TRP A 81 20.51 -3.64 12.25
CA TRP A 81 20.49 -4.81 13.12
C TRP A 81 19.20 -4.85 13.97
N VAL A 82 18.75 -3.70 14.48
CA VAL A 82 17.48 -3.58 15.21
C VAL A 82 16.30 -3.93 14.30
N CYS A 83 16.25 -3.41 13.07
CA CYS A 83 15.19 -3.73 12.12
C CYS A 83 15.17 -5.22 11.73
N GLU A 84 16.33 -5.82 11.46
CA GLU A 84 16.43 -7.26 11.16
C GLU A 84 15.96 -8.11 12.35
N ARG A 85 16.33 -7.74 13.58
CA ARG A 85 15.81 -8.39 14.79
C ARG A 85 14.30 -8.23 14.94
N ALA A 86 13.74 -7.07 14.60
CA ALA A 86 12.30 -6.87 14.63
C ALA A 86 11.59 -7.77 13.60
N LEU A 87 12.17 -7.93 12.41
CA LEU A 87 11.67 -8.84 11.37
C LEU A 87 11.81 -10.32 11.75
N ASP A 88 12.85 -10.70 12.51
CA ASP A 88 12.98 -12.06 13.04
C ASP A 88 11.85 -12.40 14.03
N VAL A 89 11.36 -11.41 14.78
CA VAL A 89 10.26 -11.57 15.73
C VAL A 89 8.90 -11.64 15.02
N ASP A 90 8.63 -10.72 14.10
CA ASP A 90 7.39 -10.71 13.31
C ASP A 90 7.66 -10.42 11.82
N PRO A 91 7.96 -11.46 11.02
CA PRO A 91 8.29 -11.29 9.62
C PRO A 91 7.06 -10.97 8.75
N ARG A 92 5.84 -11.09 9.30
CA ARG A 92 4.59 -10.80 8.56
C ARG A 92 4.15 -9.36 8.71
N ASN A 93 4.82 -8.58 9.57
CA ASN A 93 4.40 -7.23 9.84
C ASN A 93 4.77 -6.28 8.70
N ILE A 94 3.74 -5.83 7.98
CA ILE A 94 3.89 -4.96 6.81
C ILE A 94 4.51 -3.61 7.21
N GLN A 95 4.17 -3.07 8.38
CA GLN A 95 4.68 -1.77 8.82
C GLN A 95 6.18 -1.79 9.09
N LEU A 96 6.71 -2.91 9.61
CA LEU A 96 8.15 -3.08 9.80
C LEU A 96 8.89 -3.07 8.46
N TRP A 97 8.40 -3.80 7.46
CA TRP A 97 8.99 -3.82 6.12
C TRP A 97 8.99 -2.44 5.46
N LEU A 98 7.86 -1.72 5.54
CA LEU A 98 7.74 -0.39 4.96
C LEU A 98 8.62 0.64 5.68
N GLY A 99 8.58 0.66 7.01
CA GLY A 99 9.39 1.58 7.82
C GLY A 99 10.90 1.31 7.67
N TYR A 100 11.31 0.05 7.56
CA TYR A 100 12.71 -0.28 7.31
C TYR A 100 13.17 0.13 5.90
N ALA A 101 12.34 -0.09 4.87
CA ALA A 101 12.63 0.40 3.53
C ALA A 101 12.74 1.94 3.48
N GLU A 102 11.87 2.66 4.21
CA GLU A 102 11.93 4.12 4.34
C GLU A 102 13.24 4.58 4.98
N LEU A 103 13.65 3.96 6.10
CA LEU A 103 14.91 4.26 6.77
C LEU A 103 16.11 4.10 5.80
N GLU A 104 16.17 3.01 5.04
CA GLU A 104 17.27 2.82 4.08
C GLU A 104 17.30 3.86 2.96
N LEU A 105 16.14 4.36 2.53
CA LEU A 105 16.04 5.45 1.54
C LEU A 105 16.51 6.78 2.13
N GLU A 106 16.17 7.08 3.38
CA GLU A 106 16.64 8.27 4.10
C GLU A 106 18.17 8.28 4.23
N PHE A 107 18.79 7.11 4.38
CA PHE A 107 20.24 6.95 4.45
C PHE A 107 20.91 6.74 3.08
N TRP A 108 20.19 7.00 1.99
CA TRP A 108 20.69 6.91 0.61
C TRP A 108 21.18 5.51 0.19
N ASN A 109 20.79 4.46 0.91
CA ASN A 109 21.17 3.07 0.62
C ASN A 109 20.12 2.40 -0.28
N VAL A 110 19.98 2.93 -1.48
CA VAL A 110 18.97 2.53 -2.46
C VAL A 110 19.03 1.03 -2.79
N GLN A 111 20.23 0.47 -2.92
CA GLN A 111 20.38 -0.95 -3.25
C GLN A 111 19.86 -1.85 -2.12
N ASN A 112 20.11 -1.48 -0.87
CA ASN A 112 19.59 -2.23 0.27
C ASN A 112 18.07 -2.12 0.35
N ALA A 113 17.50 -0.94 0.12
CA ALA A 113 16.06 -0.75 0.06
C ALA A 113 15.40 -1.64 -1.01
N ARG A 114 15.99 -1.73 -2.21
CA ARG A 114 15.53 -2.65 -3.28
C ARG A 114 15.61 -4.12 -2.86
N ASN A 115 16.76 -4.54 -2.34
CA ASN A 115 16.95 -5.92 -1.87
C ASN A 115 15.96 -6.27 -0.76
N LEU A 116 15.67 -5.32 0.13
CA LEU A 116 14.72 -5.49 1.22
C LEU A 116 13.29 -5.62 0.69
N LEU A 117 12.87 -4.75 -0.22
CA LEU A 117 11.54 -4.80 -0.83
C LEU A 117 11.36 -6.07 -1.68
N ASP A 118 12.39 -6.52 -2.40
CA ASP A 118 12.36 -7.77 -3.15
C ASP A 118 12.18 -9.00 -2.23
N LYS A 119 12.87 -9.02 -1.08
CA LYS A 119 12.64 -10.02 -0.03
C LYS A 119 11.20 -9.94 0.50
N ALA A 120 10.70 -8.74 0.76
CA ALA A 120 9.37 -8.52 1.32
C ALA A 120 8.26 -9.03 0.39
N VAL A 121 8.31 -8.70 -0.91
CA VAL A 121 7.31 -9.17 -1.91
C VAL A 121 7.43 -10.67 -2.19
N THR A 122 8.61 -11.25 -2.05
CA THR A 122 8.80 -12.70 -2.17
C THR A 122 8.20 -13.44 -0.98
N LEU A 123 8.31 -12.88 0.22
CA LEU A 123 7.73 -13.44 1.44
C LEU A 123 6.20 -13.26 1.50
N LEU A 124 5.72 -12.06 1.11
CA LEU A 124 4.33 -11.62 1.26
C LEU A 124 3.75 -11.12 -0.07
N PRO A 125 3.61 -12.00 -1.08
CA PRO A 125 3.24 -11.58 -2.44
C PRO A 125 1.79 -11.08 -2.56
N ARG A 126 0.92 -11.44 -1.62
CA ARG A 126 -0.50 -11.02 -1.61
C ARG A 126 -0.74 -9.64 -0.99
N VAL A 127 0.32 -8.99 -0.49
CA VAL A 127 0.21 -7.67 0.15
C VAL A 127 0.52 -6.58 -0.85
N ASP A 128 -0.54 -5.98 -1.40
CA ASP A 128 -0.45 -4.91 -2.41
C ASP A 128 0.37 -3.69 -1.93
N GLN A 129 0.33 -3.38 -0.64
CA GLN A 129 1.06 -2.24 -0.06
C GLN A 129 2.58 -2.32 -0.29
N LEU A 130 3.15 -3.53 -0.24
CA LEU A 130 4.58 -3.74 -0.47
C LEU A 130 4.95 -3.52 -1.93
N TRP A 131 4.10 -3.98 -2.86
CA TRP A 131 4.27 -3.76 -4.29
C TRP A 131 4.18 -2.29 -4.66
N TYR A 132 3.19 -1.58 -4.11
CA TYR A 132 3.08 -0.12 -4.30
C TYR A 132 4.33 0.61 -3.81
N ARG A 133 4.84 0.26 -2.63
CA ARG A 133 6.08 0.86 -2.12
C ARG A 133 7.27 0.51 -3.01
N TYR A 134 7.36 -0.71 -3.53
CA TYR A 134 8.45 -1.11 -4.42
C TYR A 134 8.43 -0.35 -5.76
N VAL A 135 7.28 -0.28 -6.41
CA VAL A 135 7.10 0.55 -7.61
C VAL A 135 7.45 2.00 -7.33
N TYR A 136 6.98 2.57 -6.22
CA TYR A 136 7.29 3.94 -5.83
C TYR A 136 8.80 4.18 -5.72
N VAL A 137 9.55 3.24 -5.14
CA VAL A 137 11.02 3.34 -5.06
C VAL A 137 11.66 3.30 -6.44
N GLU A 138 11.21 2.43 -7.35
CA GLU A 138 11.74 2.41 -8.72
C GLU A 138 11.40 3.68 -9.52
N GLU A 139 10.20 4.24 -9.33
CA GLU A 139 9.79 5.52 -9.94
C GLU A 139 10.60 6.70 -9.40
N LEU A 140 10.89 6.73 -8.09
CA LEU A 140 11.78 7.74 -7.48
C LEU A 140 13.19 7.74 -8.08
N LEU A 141 13.63 6.58 -8.57
CA LEU A 141 14.94 6.39 -9.19
C LEU A 141 14.90 6.57 -10.71
N GLU A 142 13.75 7.00 -11.24
CA GLU A 142 13.45 7.17 -12.67
C GLU A 142 13.71 5.87 -13.48
N ASN A 143 13.66 4.72 -12.82
CA ASN A 143 13.90 3.41 -13.42
C ASN A 143 12.59 2.79 -13.94
N ALA A 144 12.03 3.38 -15.01
CA ALA A 144 10.81 2.88 -15.64
C ALA A 144 10.89 1.40 -16.06
N PRO A 145 12.00 0.88 -16.64
CA PRO A 145 12.13 -0.55 -16.93
C PRO A 145 12.04 -1.44 -15.68
N GLY A 146 12.65 -1.03 -14.56
CA GLY A 146 12.58 -1.75 -13.30
C GLY A 146 11.17 -1.76 -12.71
N ALA A 147 10.49 -0.61 -12.69
CA ALA A 147 9.11 -0.50 -12.25
C ALA A 147 8.17 -1.43 -13.04
N ARG A 148 8.37 -1.54 -14.36
CA ARG A 148 7.63 -2.49 -15.22
C ARG A 148 7.86 -3.95 -14.83
N GLN A 149 9.11 -4.34 -14.58
CA GLN A 149 9.41 -5.71 -14.13
C GLN A 149 8.73 -6.03 -12.80
N VAL A 150 8.67 -5.06 -11.88
CA VAL A 150 7.96 -5.21 -10.61
C VAL A 150 6.45 -5.38 -10.85
N PHE A 151 5.84 -4.56 -11.71
CA PHE A 151 4.43 -4.72 -12.09
C PHE A 151 4.14 -6.07 -12.75
N GLU A 152 4.94 -6.50 -13.71
CA GLU A 152 4.75 -7.80 -14.38
C GLU A 152 4.83 -8.96 -13.39
N ARG A 153 5.78 -8.92 -12.44
CA ARG A 153 5.84 -9.89 -11.34
C ARG A 153 4.60 -9.82 -10.45
N TRP A 154 4.10 -8.63 -10.16
CA TRP A 154 2.89 -8.46 -9.37
C TRP A 154 1.66 -9.05 -10.06
N MET A 155 1.51 -8.84 -11.38
CA MET A 155 0.39 -9.38 -12.16
C MET A 155 0.34 -10.92 -12.19
N GLN A 156 1.47 -11.61 -12.00
CA GLN A 156 1.51 -13.08 -11.88
C GLN A 156 0.73 -13.59 -10.65
N TRP A 157 0.55 -12.75 -9.63
CA TRP A 157 -0.21 -13.08 -8.42
C TRP A 157 -1.69 -12.73 -8.50
N GLU A 158 -2.17 -12.30 -9.67
CA GLU A 158 -3.56 -11.90 -9.94
C GLU A 158 -4.12 -10.89 -8.91
N PRO A 159 -3.52 -9.68 -8.84
CA PRO A 159 -3.91 -8.68 -7.87
C PRO A 159 -5.27 -8.04 -8.20
N ASP A 160 -5.78 -7.21 -7.30
CA ASP A 160 -7.05 -6.50 -7.49
C ASP A 160 -6.99 -5.48 -8.64
N ASP A 161 -8.15 -5.01 -9.11
CA ASP A 161 -8.28 -4.05 -10.21
C ASP A 161 -7.45 -2.78 -10.00
N LYS A 162 -7.31 -2.36 -8.74
CA LYS A 162 -6.51 -1.20 -8.36
C LYS A 162 -5.03 -1.33 -8.74
N ALA A 163 -4.49 -2.55 -8.78
CA ALA A 163 -3.12 -2.79 -9.20
C ALA A 163 -2.97 -2.61 -10.71
N TRP A 164 -3.94 -3.09 -11.50
CA TRP A 164 -3.99 -2.89 -12.95
C TRP A 164 -4.11 -1.42 -13.32
N GLU A 165 -5.04 -0.69 -12.67
CA GLU A 165 -5.17 0.76 -12.86
C GLU A 165 -3.87 1.50 -12.53
N ALA A 166 -3.17 1.09 -11.47
CA ALA A 166 -1.91 1.72 -11.08
C ALA A 166 -0.81 1.48 -12.12
N TYR A 167 -0.76 0.29 -12.71
CA TYR A 167 0.20 -0.03 -13.77
C TYR A 167 -0.04 0.84 -15.00
N ILE A 168 -1.29 0.94 -15.44
CA ILE A 168 -1.67 1.76 -16.58
C ILE A 168 -1.38 3.25 -16.31
N LYS A 169 -1.79 3.76 -15.13
CA LYS A 169 -1.49 5.14 -14.72
C LYS A 169 0.00 5.44 -14.70
N MET A 170 0.84 4.44 -14.44
CA MET A 170 2.29 4.60 -14.53
C MET A 170 2.73 4.80 -15.98
N GLU A 171 2.32 3.93 -16.92
CA GLU A 171 2.69 4.08 -18.34
C GLU A 171 2.14 5.38 -18.95
N GLU A 172 0.92 5.81 -18.56
CA GLU A 172 0.35 7.10 -18.95
C GLU A 172 1.21 8.29 -18.47
N ARG A 173 1.74 8.24 -17.24
CA ARG A 173 2.66 9.29 -16.73
C ARG A 173 3.95 9.37 -17.52
N TYR A 174 4.47 8.24 -18.00
CA TYR A 174 5.67 8.18 -18.84
C TYR A 174 5.39 8.43 -20.34
N GLY A 175 4.12 8.58 -20.74
CA GLY A 175 3.71 8.88 -22.12
C GLY A 175 3.66 7.66 -23.05
N GLU A 176 3.71 6.44 -22.50
CA GLU A 176 3.77 5.19 -23.25
C GLU A 176 2.36 4.63 -23.53
N MET A 177 1.59 5.37 -24.32
CA MET A 177 0.16 5.11 -24.57
C MET A 177 -0.12 3.76 -25.24
N ASP A 178 0.78 3.30 -26.12
CA ASP A 178 0.66 1.99 -26.79
C ASP A 178 0.72 0.85 -25.78
N ARG A 179 1.60 0.97 -24.77
CA ARG A 179 1.74 -0.03 -23.70
C ARG A 179 0.56 0.03 -22.74
N ALA A 180 0.13 1.24 -22.37
CA ALA A 180 -1.06 1.43 -21.55
C ALA A 180 -2.28 0.74 -22.20
N SER A 181 -2.45 0.90 -23.50
CA SER A 181 -3.51 0.25 -24.28
C SER A 181 -3.40 -1.27 -24.25
N ALA A 182 -2.21 -1.82 -24.48
CA ALA A 182 -1.97 -3.27 -24.40
C ALA A 182 -2.26 -3.85 -23.00
N ILE A 183 -1.93 -3.12 -21.94
CA ILE A 183 -2.23 -3.52 -20.56
C ILE A 183 -3.75 -3.44 -20.30
N TYR A 184 -4.43 -2.42 -20.80
CA TYR A 184 -5.90 -2.31 -20.73
C TYR A 184 -6.58 -3.50 -21.42
N GLU A 185 -6.13 -3.85 -22.64
CA GLU A 185 -6.66 -5.01 -23.38
C GLU A 185 -6.45 -6.30 -22.58
N ARG A 186 -5.23 -6.51 -22.05
CA ARG A 186 -4.93 -7.67 -21.18
C ARG A 186 -5.85 -7.69 -19.96
N TRP A 187 -6.03 -6.57 -19.27
CA TRP A 187 -6.89 -6.49 -18.10
C TRP A 187 -8.36 -6.84 -18.45
N ALA A 188 -8.88 -6.32 -19.56
CA ALA A 188 -10.22 -6.63 -20.06
C ALA A 188 -10.40 -8.11 -20.42
N THR A 189 -9.38 -8.77 -20.97
CA THR A 189 -9.44 -10.22 -21.27
C THR A 189 -9.48 -11.09 -20.03
N ILE A 190 -8.77 -10.70 -18.96
CA ILE A 190 -8.74 -11.43 -17.70
C ILE A 190 -10.06 -11.27 -16.93
N ARG A 191 -10.69 -10.09 -17.02
CA ARG A 191 -11.95 -9.77 -16.34
C ARG A 191 -13.05 -9.37 -17.34
N PRO A 192 -13.66 -10.35 -18.03
CA PRO A 192 -14.67 -10.09 -19.05
C PRO A 192 -16.02 -9.64 -18.47
N GLU A 193 -16.27 -9.83 -17.18
CA GLU A 193 -17.49 -9.32 -16.54
C GLU A 193 -17.35 -7.83 -16.22
N PRO A 194 -18.12 -6.94 -16.88
CA PRO A 194 -18.25 -5.59 -16.39
C PRO A 194 -18.87 -5.70 -14.99
N ARG A 195 -18.18 -5.19 -13.97
CA ARG A 195 -18.83 -4.85 -12.70
C ARG A 195 -19.78 -3.69 -12.98
N VAL A 196 -20.89 -3.97 -13.64
CA VAL A 196 -22.05 -3.11 -13.62
C VAL A 196 -22.35 -2.97 -12.14
N ALA A 197 -22.13 -1.77 -11.58
CA ALA A 197 -22.71 -1.42 -10.31
C ALA A 197 -24.18 -1.83 -10.45
N SER A 198 -24.58 -2.91 -9.76
CA SER A 198 -25.94 -3.40 -9.79
C SER A 198 -26.80 -2.20 -9.40
N ALA A 199 -27.45 -1.60 -10.38
CA ALA A 199 -28.20 -0.38 -10.23
C ALA A 199 -29.24 -0.64 -9.14
N VAL A 200 -29.01 0.01 -7.99
CA VAL A 200 -29.98 0.11 -6.90
C VAL A 200 -30.97 1.20 -7.27
#